data_AF-H6TNL6-F1
#
_entry.id   AF-H6TNL6-F1
#
_cell.length_a   1.000
_cell.length_b   1.000
_cell.length_c   1.000
_cell.angle_alpha   90.00
_cell.angle_beta   90.00
_cell.angle_gamma   90.00
#
_symmetry.space_group_name_H-M   'P 1'
#
loop_
_entity.id
_entity.type
_entity.pdbx_description
1 polymer ?
#
loop_
_entity_poly.entity_id
_entity_poly.type
_entity_poly.pdbx_seq_one_letter_code
_entity_poly.pdbx_strand_id
1 'polypeptide(L)'
;CADLLGHGRSDGVRCYLGDMESVAAASLSFFLSVRREHPSLPAFLFGESMGGAVTLLLYLRTPEPGVWTGLIFSAPLFVIPDDMKPSRVRLFLYGLLFGLADTWQAMPDNKMVG
;
A
#
# COMPACT_ATOMS: atom_id res chain seq x y z
N CYS A 1 -9.24 2.86 -10.16
CA CYS A 1 -8.28 2.94 -9.04
C CYS A 1 -6.91 3.25 -9.61
N ALA A 2 -5.99 3.75 -8.79
CA ALA A 2 -4.57 3.84 -9.13
C ALA A 2 -3.85 2.60 -8.56
N ASP A 3 -2.80 2.14 -9.24
CA ASP A 3 -1.96 1.06 -8.72
C ASP A 3 -1.12 1.56 -7.55
N LEU A 4 -0.96 0.75 -6.51
CA LEU A 4 -0.07 1.08 -5.38
C LEU A 4 1.39 1.16 -5.86
N LEU A 5 2.22 1.96 -5.18
CA LEU A 5 3.66 1.99 -5.46
C LEU A 5 4.26 0.58 -5.39
N GLY A 6 5.16 0.27 -6.33
CA GLY A 6 5.74 -1.06 -6.50
C GLY A 6 4.81 -2.12 -7.10
N HIS A 7 3.57 -1.76 -7.47
CA HIS A 7 2.57 -2.67 -8.03
C HIS A 7 2.03 -2.17 -9.37
N GLY A 8 1.52 -3.10 -10.18
CA GLY A 8 0.89 -2.78 -11.47
C GLY A 8 1.82 -1.97 -12.37
N ARG A 9 1.38 -0.77 -12.75
CA ARG A 9 2.07 0.19 -13.60
C ARG A 9 2.67 1.38 -12.83
N SER A 10 2.49 1.44 -11.52
CA SER A 10 3.09 2.47 -10.68
C SER A 10 4.57 2.19 -10.44
N ASP A 11 5.34 3.27 -10.29
CA ASP A 11 6.78 3.21 -10.02
C ASP A 11 7.11 2.56 -8.67
N GLY A 12 8.36 2.15 -8.50
CA GLY A 12 8.90 1.56 -7.28
C GLY A 12 9.45 0.14 -7.48
N VAL A 13 10.09 -0.37 -6.43
CA VAL A 13 10.60 -1.75 -6.43
C VAL A 13 9.42 -2.72 -6.49
N ARG A 14 9.46 -3.67 -7.42
CA ARG A 14 8.34 -4.58 -7.68
C ARG A 14 7.99 -5.39 -6.43
N CYS A 15 6.70 -5.41 -6.11
CA CYS A 15 6.14 -6.11 -4.94
C CYS A 15 6.70 -5.62 -3.59
N TYR A 16 7.23 -4.39 -3.54
CA TYR A 16 7.72 -3.77 -2.32
C TYR A 16 6.94 -2.49 -2.04
N LEU A 17 6.20 -2.49 -0.92
CA LEU A 17 5.43 -1.33 -0.47
C LEU A 17 6.28 -0.30 0.30
N GLY A 18 7.42 -0.71 0.87
CA GLY A 18 8.20 0.11 1.78
C GLY A 18 7.35 0.53 2.99
N ASP A 19 7.15 1.84 3.14
CA ASP A 19 6.31 2.42 4.18
C ASP A 19 4.82 2.38 3.79
N MET A 20 4.04 1.56 4.51
CA MET A 20 2.60 1.45 4.29
C MET A 20 1.86 2.77 4.54
N GLU A 21 2.36 3.64 5.43
CA GLU A 21 1.72 4.94 5.66
C GLU A 21 1.82 5.85 4.44
N SER A 22 3.00 5.91 3.82
CA SER A 22 3.22 6.65 2.58
C SER A 22 2.32 6.15 1.45
N VAL A 23 2.16 4.82 1.32
CA VAL A 23 1.25 4.23 0.31
C VAL A 23 -0.21 4.61 0.58
N ALA A 24 -0.65 4.54 1.84
CA ALA A 24 -2.01 4.94 2.22
C ALA A 24 -2.24 6.44 2.00
N ALA A 25 -1.25 7.29 2.30
CA ALA A 25 -1.31 8.73 2.10
C ALA A 25 -1.37 9.11 0.61
N ALA A 26 -0.58 8.46 -0.25
CA ALA A 26 -0.63 8.67 -1.70
C ALA A 26 -2.02 8.30 -2.25
N SER A 27 -2.56 7.16 -1.81
CA SER A 27 -3.91 6.70 -2.19
C SER A 27 -5.01 7.66 -1.70
N LEU A 28 -4.89 8.19 -0.48
CA LEU A 28 -5.79 9.21 0.05
C LEU A 28 -5.75 10.49 -0.77
N SER A 29 -4.55 10.97 -1.12
CA SER A 29 -4.35 12.19 -1.90
C SER A 29 -5.02 12.08 -3.28
N PHE A 30 -4.85 10.95 -3.94
CA PHE A 30 -5.53 10.64 -5.20
C PHE A 30 -7.07 10.61 -5.03
N PHE A 31 -7.57 9.96 -4.00
CA PHE A 31 -9.02 9.96 -3.75
C PHE A 31 -9.57 11.37 -3.51
N LEU A 32 -8.91 12.16 -2.67
CA LEU A 32 -9.33 13.51 -2.33
C LEU A 32 -9.30 14.43 -3.56
N SER A 33 -8.37 14.25 -4.51
CA SER A 33 -8.38 15.02 -5.75
C SER A 33 -9.63 14.76 -6.58
N VAL A 34 -10.02 13.49 -6.75
CA VAL A 34 -11.25 13.10 -7.47
C VAL A 34 -12.51 13.52 -6.70
N ARG A 35 -12.50 13.41 -5.37
CA ARG A 35 -13.64 13.78 -4.51
C ARG A 35 -14.02 15.24 -4.64
N ARG A 36 -13.06 16.15 -4.82
CA ARG A 36 -13.33 17.59 -5.00
C ARG A 36 -14.17 17.88 -6.24
N GLU A 37 -14.06 17.06 -7.28
CA GLU A 37 -14.86 17.19 -8.51
C GLU A 37 -16.29 16.62 -8.32
N HIS A 38 -16.47 15.72 -7.36
CA HIS A 38 -17.74 15.04 -7.10
C HIS A 38 -18.11 15.00 -5.60
N PRO A 39 -18.30 16.16 -4.94
CA PRO A 39 -18.45 16.23 -3.48
C PRO A 39 -19.79 15.69 -2.95
N SER A 40 -20.82 15.60 -3.79
CA SER A 40 -22.17 15.18 -3.38
C SER A 40 -22.41 13.66 -3.43
N LEU A 41 -21.55 12.91 -4.12
CA LEU A 41 -21.75 11.46 -4.27
C LEU A 41 -21.45 10.72 -2.96
N PRO A 42 -22.03 9.54 -2.72
CA PRO A 42 -21.55 8.64 -1.68
C PRO A 42 -20.11 8.20 -1.94
N ALA A 43 -19.29 8.07 -0.90
CA ALA A 43 -17.90 7.65 -0.99
C ALA A 43 -17.67 6.36 -0.22
N PHE A 44 -17.22 5.32 -0.90
CA PHE A 44 -16.93 4.03 -0.30
C PHE A 44 -15.46 3.67 -0.47
N LEU A 45 -14.88 3.09 0.57
CA LEU A 45 -13.57 2.44 0.50
C LEU A 45 -13.74 0.94 0.42
N PHE A 46 -13.06 0.34 -0.53
CA PHE A 46 -12.98 -1.11 -0.66
C PHE A 46 -11.53 -1.55 -0.48
N GLY A 47 -11.30 -2.63 0.27
CA GLY A 47 -9.98 -3.22 0.44
C GLY A 47 -10.05 -4.74 0.48
N GLU A 48 -9.17 -5.39 -0.26
CA GLU A 48 -9.07 -6.85 -0.35
C GLU A 48 -7.68 -7.32 0.07
N SER A 49 -7.59 -8.43 0.83
CA SER A 49 -6.31 -9.00 1.27
C SER A 49 -5.41 -7.95 1.96
N MET A 50 -4.15 -7.83 1.54
CA MET A 50 -3.22 -6.77 1.96
C MET A 50 -3.78 -5.36 1.72
N GLY A 51 -4.51 -5.16 0.62
CA GLY A 51 -5.20 -3.90 0.32
C GLY A 51 -6.24 -3.53 1.38
N GLY A 52 -6.81 -4.51 2.10
CA GLY A 52 -7.64 -4.27 3.28
C GLY A 52 -6.90 -3.53 4.39
N ALA A 53 -5.64 -3.89 4.66
CA ALA A 53 -4.82 -3.19 5.65
C ALA A 53 -4.51 -1.76 5.23
N VAL A 54 -4.13 -1.57 3.95
CA VAL A 54 -3.87 -0.24 3.37
C VAL A 54 -5.13 0.63 3.41
N THR A 55 -6.29 0.07 3.06
CA THR A 55 -7.59 0.76 3.11
C THR A 55 -7.96 1.17 4.53
N LEU A 56 -7.71 0.33 5.54
CA LEU A 56 -7.95 0.68 6.93
C LEU A 56 -7.01 1.82 7.39
N LEU A 57 -5.72 1.75 7.05
CA LEU A 57 -4.77 2.83 7.35
C LEU A 57 -5.19 4.15 6.68
N LEU A 58 -5.61 4.10 5.43
CA LEU A 58 -6.13 5.26 4.69
C LEU A 58 -7.33 5.89 5.40
N TYR A 59 -8.29 5.06 5.83
CA TYR A 59 -9.44 5.52 6.62
C TYR A 59 -8.99 6.21 7.91
N LEU A 60 -8.10 5.59 8.69
CA LEU A 60 -7.59 6.13 9.95
C LEU A 60 -6.79 7.44 9.77
N ARG A 61 -6.16 7.64 8.62
CA ARG A 61 -5.41 8.85 8.28
C ARG A 61 -6.27 9.94 7.63
N THR A 62 -7.55 9.68 7.38
CA THR A 62 -8.46 10.68 6.80
C THR A 62 -8.73 11.77 7.85
N PRO A 63 -8.36 13.03 7.59
CA PRO A 63 -8.44 14.10 8.59
C PRO A 63 -9.86 14.61 8.82
N GLU A 64 -10.71 14.57 7.79
CA GLU A 64 -12.05 15.13 7.83
C GLU A 64 -13.09 14.06 8.18
N PRO A 65 -13.89 14.25 9.24
CA PRO A 65 -15.00 13.35 9.54
C PRO A 65 -16.08 13.46 8.44
N GLY A 66 -16.73 12.33 8.12
CA GLY A 66 -17.82 12.29 7.14
C GLY A 66 -17.39 12.22 5.66
N VAL A 67 -16.08 12.10 5.37
CA VAL A 67 -15.59 11.86 4.00
C VAL A 67 -16.13 10.55 3.43
N TRP A 68 -16.24 9.52 4.28
CA TRP A 68 -16.62 8.17 3.87
C TRP A 68 -18.05 7.83 4.30
N THR A 69 -18.83 7.33 3.35
CA THR A 69 -20.16 6.76 3.60
C THR A 69 -20.06 5.33 4.15
N GLY A 70 -19.03 4.58 3.76
CA GLY A 70 -18.82 3.22 4.26
C GLY A 70 -17.49 2.60 3.88
N LEU A 71 -17.13 1.54 4.60
CA LEU A 71 -15.96 0.71 4.38
C LEU A 71 -16.43 -0.70 4.01
N ILE A 72 -15.78 -1.31 3.02
CA ILE A 72 -16.07 -2.66 2.55
C ILE A 72 -14.75 -3.44 2.52
N PHE A 73 -14.72 -4.60 3.16
CA PHE A 73 -13.53 -5.44 3.21
C PHE A 73 -13.81 -6.84 2.68
N SER A 74 -12.85 -7.37 1.91
CA SER A 74 -12.85 -8.76 1.42
C SER A 74 -11.59 -9.46 1.89
N ALA A 75 -11.71 -10.47 2.75
CA ALA A 75 -10.58 -11.20 3.34
C ALA A 75 -9.40 -10.29 3.78
N PRO A 76 -9.63 -9.25 4.59
CA PRO A 76 -8.62 -8.24 4.87
C PRO A 76 -7.47 -8.77 5.74
N LEU A 77 -6.24 -8.34 5.45
CA LEU A 77 -5.05 -8.66 6.22
C LEU A 77 -4.96 -7.80 7.50
N PHE A 78 -5.85 -8.00 8.46
CA PHE A 78 -5.78 -7.28 9.74
C PHE A 78 -4.87 -7.97 10.75
N VAL A 79 -4.76 -9.29 10.65
CA VAL A 79 -3.91 -10.10 11.52
C VAL A 79 -3.20 -11.13 10.66
N ILE A 80 -1.90 -11.26 10.85
CA ILE A 80 -1.10 -12.35 10.29
C ILE A 80 -1.11 -13.48 11.33
N PRO A 81 -1.60 -14.67 11.01
CA PRO A 81 -1.53 -15.83 11.90
C PRO A 81 -0.08 -16.13 12.32
N ASP A 82 0.13 -16.58 13.56
CA ASP A 82 1.47 -16.74 14.13
C ASP A 82 2.34 -17.76 13.37
N ASP A 83 1.72 -18.81 12.85
CA ASP A 83 2.35 -19.85 12.03
C ASP A 83 2.72 -19.36 10.61
N MET A 84 2.04 -18.32 10.13
CA MET A 84 2.34 -17.67 8.85
C MET A 84 3.38 -16.55 8.97
N LYS A 85 3.72 -16.12 10.19
CA LYS A 85 4.75 -15.09 10.39
C LYS A 85 6.11 -15.67 10.01
N PRO A 86 6.85 -15.05 9.07
CA PRO A 86 8.18 -15.50 8.71
C PRO A 86 9.13 -15.40 9.91
N SER A 87 10.10 -16.32 9.97
CA SER A 87 11.09 -16.35 11.06
C SER A 87 11.77 -15.00 11.21
N ARG A 88 11.78 -14.48 12.45
CA ARG A 88 12.42 -13.20 12.79
C ARG A 88 13.88 -13.13 12.36
N VAL A 89 14.62 -14.24 12.45
CA VAL A 89 16.01 -14.33 12.00
C VAL A 89 16.09 -14.18 10.48
N ARG A 90 15.20 -14.84 9.73
CA ARG A 90 15.16 -14.70 8.27
C ARG A 90 14.79 -13.29 7.86
N LEU A 91 13.79 -12.69 8.50
CA LEU A 91 13.42 -11.28 8.28
C LEU A 91 14.58 -10.33 8.57
N PHE A 92 15.32 -10.55 9.66
CA PHE A 92 16.49 -9.76 10.00
C PHE A 92 17.59 -9.87 8.93
N LEU A 93 17.92 -11.08 8.49
CA LEU A 93 18.91 -11.30 7.43
C LEU A 93 18.47 -10.68 6.10
N TYR A 94 17.18 -10.80 5.75
CA TYR A 94 16.62 -10.11 4.58
C TYR A 94 16.67 -8.59 4.75
N GLY A 95 16.41 -8.06 5.94
CA GLY A 95 16.52 -6.64 6.24
C GLY A 95 17.95 -6.11 6.06
N LEU A 96 18.96 -6.87 6.49
CA LEU A 96 20.37 -6.53 6.22
C LEU A 96 20.67 -6.60 4.72
N LEU A 97 20.20 -7.63 4.02
CA LEU A 97 20.41 -7.80 2.58
C LEU A 97 19.77 -6.65 1.79
N PHE A 98 18.51 -6.29 2.08
CA PHE A 98 17.82 -5.19 1.41
C PHE A 98 18.34 -3.83 1.86
N GLY A 99 18.70 -3.62 3.13
CA GLY A 99 19.35 -2.38 3.56
C GLY A 99 20.70 -2.15 2.89
N LEU A 100 21.45 -3.22 2.59
CA LEU A 100 22.66 -3.17 1.79
C LEU A 100 22.38 -3.07 0.28
N ALA A 101 21.29 -3.66 -0.21
CA ALA A 101 20.90 -3.60 -1.62
C ALA A 101 20.30 -2.23 -2.01
N ASP A 102 19.53 -1.59 -1.13
CA ASP A 102 18.99 -0.24 -1.31
C ASP A 102 20.11 0.82 -1.35
N THR A 103 21.28 0.52 -0.79
CA THR A 103 22.49 1.35 -0.91
C THR A 103 23.35 0.99 -2.13
N TRP A 104 23.02 -0.09 -2.85
CA TRP A 104 23.75 -0.51 -4.03
C TRP A 104 23.23 0.24 -5.27
N GLN A 105 24.07 1.10 -5.84
CA GLN A 105 23.77 1.97 -6.99
C GLN A 105 23.54 1.22 -8.33
N ALA A 106 23.27 -0.08 -8.29
CA ALA A 106 23.10 -0.93 -9.46
C ALA A 106 22.07 -2.03 -9.19
N MET A 107 20.81 -1.64 -8.99
CA MET A 107 19.75 -2.47 -9.57
C MET A 107 19.73 -2.16 -11.06
N PRO A 108 19.97 -3.14 -11.95
CA PRO A 108 19.93 -2.88 -13.39
C PRO A 108 18.55 -2.33 -13.75
N ASP A 109 18.53 -1.30 -14.59
CA ASP A 109 17.30 -0.78 -15.19
C ASP A 109 16.48 -1.95 -15.72
N ASN A 110 15.21 -2.05 -15.31
CA ASN A 110 14.24 -3.03 -15.84
C ASN A 110 13.84 -2.73 -17.30
N LYS A 111 14.81 -2.37 -18.15
CA LYS A 111 14.75 -2.64 -19.59
C LYS A 111 15.13 -4.10 -19.84
N MET A 112 14.41 -5.02 -19.21
CA MET A 112 14.37 -6.40 -19.66
C MET A 112 13.30 -6.44 -20.76
N VAL A 113 13.82 -6.39 -21.99
CA VAL A 113 13.11 -6.53 -23.26
C VAL A 113 12.31 -7.83 -23.26
N GLY A 114 11.04 -7.78 -23.65
CA GLY A 114 10.14 -8.93 -23.85
C GLY A 114 8.68 -8.55 -23.80
#